data_AF-A0A7C3T167-F1
#
_entry.id   AF-A0A7C3T167-F1
#
_cell.length_a   1.000
_cell.length_b   1.000
_cell.length_c   1.000
_cell.angle_alpha   90.00
_cell.angle_beta   90.00
_cell.angle_gamma   90.00
#
_symmetry.space_group_name_H-M   'P 1'
#
loop_
_entity.id
_entity.type
_entity.pdbx_description
1 polymer ?
#
loop_
_entity_poly.entity_id
_entity_poly.type
_entity_poly.pdbx_seq_one_letter_code
_entity_poly.pdbx_strand_id
1 'polypeptide(L)'
;MTGRSTPLPFLRRRKDRQTAPLTPACFQKSRTRRWRIGTSLAVILLLGMVAGCGLYSWRFTRAGSELTFGALSVDEVPDGDYRGYYRLFHVAAQVLVSVRGGRITGIQLLNYEKMQRADADKTLRTLERVVESQSLEVDLESGASVTQKVALKAVENALAGAAENP
;
A
#
# COMPACT_ATOMS: atom_id res chain seq x y z
N MET A 1 -76.06 48.47 77.33
CA MET A 1 -75.21 47.82 78.34
C MET A 1 -74.38 46.75 77.62
N THR A 2 -73.14 47.10 77.23
CA THR A 2 -71.86 46.58 77.79
C THR A 2 -71.60 45.12 77.38
N GLY A 3 -70.52 44.71 76.71
CA GLY A 3 -69.27 45.34 76.26
C GLY A 3 -68.54 44.32 75.36
N ARG A 4 -67.81 44.81 74.34
CA ARG A 4 -66.34 44.74 74.21
C ARG A 4 -65.74 43.33 74.30
N SER A 5 -65.35 42.73 73.18
CA SER A 5 -64.09 42.92 72.43
C SER A 5 -62.86 42.30 73.10
N THR A 6 -62.33 41.23 72.51
CA THR A 6 -60.90 41.16 72.15
C THR A 6 -60.62 40.00 71.16
N PRO A 7 -60.06 40.30 69.98
CA PRO A 7 -59.39 39.32 69.13
C PRO A 7 -57.92 39.17 69.55
N LEU A 8 -57.21 38.14 69.01
CA LEU A 8 -55.76 38.06 68.70
C LEU A 8 -55.24 36.59 68.81
N PRO A 9 -54.09 36.20 68.22
CA PRO A 9 -53.20 36.95 67.35
C PRO A 9 -52.87 36.29 66.00
N PHE A 10 -52.48 37.19 65.12
CA PHE A 10 -51.68 37.06 63.92
C PHE A 10 -50.38 36.27 64.12
N LEU A 11 -50.13 35.21 63.34
CA LEU A 11 -48.76 34.87 62.91
C LEU A 11 -48.72 34.51 61.43
N ARG A 12 -48.13 35.46 60.72
CA ARG A 12 -47.70 35.44 59.33
C ARG A 12 -46.39 34.66 59.22
N ARG A 13 -46.30 33.66 58.35
CA ARG A 13 -45.10 33.42 57.53
C ARG A 13 -45.46 32.63 56.28
N ARG A 14 -45.36 33.31 55.13
CA ARG A 14 -44.94 32.66 53.89
C ARG A 14 -43.68 31.84 54.22
N LYS A 15 -43.72 30.54 53.98
CA LYS A 15 -42.51 29.78 53.69
C LYS A 15 -42.73 29.10 52.35
N ASP A 16 -42.30 29.86 51.35
CA ASP A 16 -41.59 29.39 50.18
C ASP A 16 -42.21 28.24 49.39
N ARG A 17 -42.61 28.63 48.17
CA ARG A 17 -42.49 27.84 46.95
C ARG A 17 -41.36 26.80 47.08
N GLN A 18 -41.74 25.54 47.21
CA GLN A 18 -40.95 24.42 46.75
C GLN A 18 -41.82 23.51 45.89
N THR A 19 -42.29 24.06 44.76
CA THR A 19 -42.36 23.24 43.54
C THR A 19 -40.93 23.14 43.01
N ALA A 20 -40.12 22.30 43.65
CA ALA A 20 -38.88 21.82 43.07
C ALA A 20 -39.24 20.61 42.19
N PRO A 21 -38.85 20.61 40.91
CA PRO A 21 -39.32 19.63 39.95
C PRO A 21 -38.84 18.22 40.29
N LEU A 22 -39.69 17.24 40.03
CA LEU A 22 -39.26 15.85 39.79
C LEU A 22 -38.20 15.92 38.68
N THR A 23 -36.92 15.86 39.03
CA THR A 23 -35.86 15.66 38.06
C THR A 23 -35.86 14.17 37.68
N PRO A 24 -36.21 13.80 36.44
CA PRO A 24 -35.80 12.50 35.95
C PRO A 24 -34.28 12.56 35.76
N ALA A 25 -33.53 12.11 36.77
CA ALA A 25 -32.13 11.70 36.58
C ALA A 25 -32.10 10.37 35.81
N CYS A 26 -32.70 10.34 34.62
CA CYS A 26 -32.69 9.20 33.73
C CYS A 26 -32.70 9.66 32.27
N PHE A 27 -31.79 10.55 31.87
CA PHE A 27 -31.64 10.80 30.42
C PHE A 27 -30.34 11.50 30.03
N GLN A 28 -29.16 10.93 30.33
CA GLN A 28 -27.92 11.53 29.78
C GLN A 28 -26.81 10.56 29.40
N LYS A 29 -26.84 9.30 29.86
CA LYS A 29 -25.70 8.37 29.69
C LYS A 29 -25.66 7.61 28.35
N SER A 30 -26.73 7.64 27.55
CA SER A 30 -26.84 6.81 26.32
C SER A 30 -26.21 7.43 25.07
N ARG A 31 -26.06 8.77 25.02
CA ARG A 31 -25.58 9.50 23.83
C ARG A 31 -24.05 9.37 23.65
N THR A 32 -23.28 9.36 24.74
CA THR A 32 -21.81 9.20 24.72
C THR A 32 -21.35 7.76 24.50
N ARG A 33 -22.11 6.76 24.98
CA ARG A 33 -21.78 5.33 24.78
C ARG A 33 -21.90 4.91 23.31
N ARG A 34 -22.92 5.41 22.60
CA ARG A 34 -23.09 5.18 21.16
C ARG A 34 -22.00 5.83 20.33
N TRP A 35 -21.58 7.06 20.69
CA TRP A 35 -20.45 7.73 20.07
C TRP A 35 -19.13 7.00 20.32
N ARG A 36 -18.86 6.56 21.56
CA ARG A 36 -17.65 5.80 21.91
C ARG A 36 -17.55 4.47 21.18
N ILE A 37 -18.66 3.74 21.04
CA ILE A 37 -18.70 2.50 20.26
C ILE A 37 -18.41 2.78 18.78
N GLY A 38 -19.05 3.80 18.20
CA GLY A 38 -18.81 4.20 16.81
C GLY A 38 -17.35 4.61 16.55
N THR A 39 -16.76 5.41 17.43
CA THR A 39 -15.35 5.81 17.31
C THR A 39 -14.39 4.64 17.47
N SER A 40 -14.66 3.71 18.40
CA SER A 40 -13.81 2.52 18.57
C SER A 40 -13.87 1.59 17.36
N LEU A 41 -15.05 1.39 16.77
CA LEU A 41 -15.20 0.58 15.55
C LEU A 41 -14.50 1.24 14.37
N ALA A 42 -14.61 2.57 14.23
CA ALA A 42 -13.88 3.32 13.21
C ALA A 42 -12.36 3.22 13.38
N VAL A 43 -11.83 3.32 14.61
CA VAL A 43 -10.39 3.18 14.89
C VAL A 43 -9.89 1.77 14.59
N ILE A 44 -10.65 0.73 14.93
CA ILE A 44 -10.28 -0.66 14.60
C ILE A 44 -10.23 -0.86 13.09
N LEU A 45 -11.20 -0.31 12.35
CA LEU A 45 -11.24 -0.38 10.90
C LEU A 45 -10.06 0.37 10.27
N LEU A 46 -9.68 1.53 10.83
CA LEU A 46 -8.54 2.33 10.39
C LEU A 46 -7.21 1.64 10.70
N LEU A 47 -7.06 1.03 11.88
CA LEU A 47 -5.88 0.22 12.23
C LEU A 47 -5.77 -1.02 11.34
N GLY A 48 -6.88 -1.69 11.05
CA GLY A 48 -6.92 -2.81 10.10
C GLY A 48 -6.52 -2.39 8.70
N MET A 49 -6.95 -1.22 8.24
CA MET A 49 -6.56 -0.66 6.94
C MET A 49 -5.07 -0.31 6.90
N VAL A 50 -4.53 0.34 7.94
CA VAL A 50 -3.10 0.69 8.02
C VAL A 50 -2.24 -0.58 8.08
N ALA A 51 -2.62 -1.56 8.90
CA ALA A 51 -1.93 -2.85 8.96
C ALA A 51 -2.02 -3.63 7.65
N GLY A 52 -3.19 -3.61 6.98
CA GLY A 52 -3.39 -4.22 5.67
C GLY A 52 -2.54 -3.57 4.59
N CYS A 53 -2.53 -2.23 4.52
CA CYS A 53 -1.67 -1.47 3.59
C CYS A 53 -0.19 -1.73 3.88
N GLY A 54 0.22 -1.73 5.15
CA GLY A 54 1.59 -2.03 5.56
C GLY A 54 2.01 -3.44 5.15
N LEU A 55 1.17 -4.44 5.42
CA LEU A 55 1.41 -5.83 5.04
C LEU A 55 1.46 -6.00 3.52
N TYR A 56 0.60 -5.30 2.78
CA TYR A 56 0.58 -5.33 1.32
C TYR A 56 1.86 -4.73 0.72
N SER A 57 2.22 -3.51 1.14
CA SER A 57 3.45 -2.83 0.68
C SER A 57 4.70 -3.64 1.04
N TRP A 58 4.73 -4.24 2.23
CA TRP A 58 5.81 -5.10 2.67
C TRP A 58 5.87 -6.41 1.86
N ARG A 59 4.73 -7.03 1.54
CA ARG A 59 4.68 -8.21 0.65
C ARG A 59 5.21 -7.90 -0.74
N PHE A 60 4.84 -6.76 -1.30
CA PHE A 60 5.26 -6.36 -2.64
C PHE A 60 6.78 -6.19 -2.73
N THR A 61 7.36 -5.43 -1.81
CA THR A 61 8.82 -5.20 -1.79
C THR A 61 9.58 -6.48 -1.49
N ARG A 62 9.06 -7.35 -0.59
CA ARG A 62 9.65 -8.66 -0.35
C ARG A 62 9.72 -9.54 -1.59
N ALA A 63 8.62 -9.63 -2.34
CA ALA A 63 8.60 -10.46 -3.54
C ALA A 63 9.60 -9.97 -4.61
N GLY A 64 9.83 -8.66 -4.69
CA GLY A 64 10.86 -8.10 -5.56
C GLY A 64 12.29 -8.37 -5.08
N SER A 65 12.51 -8.42 -3.76
CA SER A 65 13.82 -8.74 -3.16
C SER A 65 14.19 -10.22 -3.22
N GLU A 66 13.20 -11.10 -3.33
CA GLU A 66 13.40 -12.55 -3.46
C GLU A 66 13.73 -12.99 -4.89
N LEU A 67 13.66 -12.08 -5.86
CA LEU A 67 14.09 -12.36 -7.23
C LEU A 67 15.59 -12.66 -7.22
N THR A 68 15.91 -13.93 -7.39
CA THR A 68 17.25 -14.41 -7.68
C THR A 68 17.44 -14.40 -9.19
N PHE A 69 18.67 -14.14 -9.61
CA PHE A 69 19.08 -14.10 -11.00
C PHE A 69 20.14 -15.18 -11.18
N GLY A 70 19.96 -16.03 -12.19
CA GLY A 70 20.96 -17.03 -12.53
C GLY A 70 22.22 -16.39 -13.13
N ALA A 71 23.31 -17.15 -13.10
CA ALA A 71 24.46 -16.85 -13.93
C ALA A 71 24.04 -16.89 -15.40
N LEU A 72 24.26 -15.79 -16.12
CA LEU A 72 23.98 -15.70 -17.55
C LEU A 72 24.95 -16.60 -18.32
N SER A 73 24.46 -17.66 -18.94
CA SER A 73 25.20 -18.48 -19.90
C SER A 73 24.77 -18.11 -21.34
N VAL A 74 25.15 -16.92 -21.80
CA VAL A 74 24.82 -16.43 -23.16
C VAL A 74 25.61 -17.18 -24.23
N ASP A 75 26.76 -17.76 -23.88
CA ASP A 75 27.62 -18.51 -24.81
C ASP A 75 26.94 -19.74 -25.43
N GLU A 76 25.95 -20.30 -24.74
CA GLU A 76 25.18 -21.47 -25.20
C GLU A 76 23.92 -21.07 -26.01
N VAL A 77 23.59 -19.78 -26.03
CA VAL A 77 22.39 -19.27 -26.71
C VAL A 77 22.74 -18.97 -28.18
N PRO A 78 22.05 -19.60 -29.15
CA PRO A 78 22.31 -19.34 -30.56
C PRO A 78 21.93 -17.91 -30.95
N ASP A 79 22.56 -17.41 -32.01
CA ASP A 79 22.31 -16.08 -32.52
C ASP A 79 20.84 -15.89 -32.95
N GLY A 80 20.17 -14.91 -32.37
CA GLY A 80 18.74 -14.72 -32.56
C GLY A 80 18.16 -13.58 -31.75
N ASP A 81 16.88 -13.31 -31.96
CA ASP A 81 16.12 -12.34 -31.19
C ASP A 81 15.13 -13.08 -30.29
N TYR A 82 15.27 -12.88 -28.98
CA TYR A 82 14.55 -13.60 -27.94
C TYR A 82 13.58 -12.67 -27.24
N ARG A 83 12.34 -13.11 -27.09
CA ARG A 83 11.32 -12.35 -26.35
C ARG A 83 11.19 -12.88 -24.94
N GLY A 84 11.27 -11.97 -23.98
CA GLY A 84 11.09 -12.25 -22.58
C GLY A 84 9.91 -11.49 -22.01
N TYR A 85 9.19 -12.14 -21.11
CA TYR A 85 8.12 -11.53 -20.35
C TYR A 85 8.26 -11.93 -18.87
N TYR A 86 8.01 -10.98 -17.98
CA TYR A 86 7.89 -11.26 -16.57
C TYR A 86 6.90 -10.32 -15.90
N ARG A 87 6.13 -10.83 -14.94
CA ARG A 87 5.14 -10.07 -14.19
C ARG A 87 5.23 -10.35 -12.70
N LEU A 88 5.21 -9.27 -11.92
CA LEU A 88 5.18 -9.29 -10.47
C LEU A 88 4.09 -8.34 -9.96
N PHE A 89 3.02 -8.90 -9.39
CA PHE A 89 1.82 -8.16 -8.97
C PHE A 89 1.26 -7.24 -10.08
N HIS A 90 1.41 -5.93 -9.91
CA HIS A 90 0.93 -4.87 -10.82
C HIS A 90 2.01 -4.36 -11.78
N VAL A 91 3.24 -4.85 -11.67
CA VAL A 91 4.36 -4.47 -12.53
C VAL A 91 4.64 -5.62 -13.49
N ALA A 92 4.76 -5.31 -14.78
CA ALA A 92 5.18 -6.27 -15.79
C ALA A 92 6.26 -5.65 -16.67
N ALA A 93 7.15 -6.47 -17.21
CA ALA A 93 8.15 -6.08 -18.19
C ALA A 93 8.11 -7.04 -19.39
N GLN A 94 8.26 -6.48 -20.58
CA GLN A 94 8.41 -7.25 -21.81
C GLN A 94 9.61 -6.71 -22.58
N VAL A 95 10.53 -7.60 -22.92
CA VAL A 95 11.81 -7.26 -23.55
C VAL A 95 12.05 -8.09 -24.80
N LEU A 96 12.78 -7.52 -25.74
CA LEU A 96 13.36 -8.21 -26.89
C LEU A 96 14.88 -8.14 -26.76
N VAL A 97 15.52 -9.29 -26.65
CA VAL A 97 16.96 -9.44 -26.45
C VAL A 97 17.58 -9.98 -27.74
N SER A 98 18.54 -9.26 -28.31
CA SER A 98 19.25 -9.67 -29.51
C SER A 98 20.61 -10.27 -29.15
N VAL A 99 20.82 -11.54 -29.48
CA VAL A 99 22.08 -12.26 -29.24
C VAL A 99 22.81 -12.48 -30.56
N ARG A 100 24.10 -12.12 -30.62
CA ARG A 100 24.99 -12.39 -31.77
C ARG A 100 26.38 -12.76 -31.28
N GLY A 101 26.99 -13.77 -31.88
CA GLY A 101 28.32 -14.26 -31.53
C GLY A 101 28.44 -14.66 -30.05
N GLY A 102 27.38 -15.23 -29.45
CA GLY A 102 27.36 -15.60 -28.03
C GLY A 102 27.33 -14.41 -27.05
N ARG A 103 26.94 -13.22 -27.52
CA ARG A 103 26.84 -12.00 -26.70
C ARG A 103 25.53 -11.27 -26.91
N ILE A 104 25.07 -10.57 -25.88
CA ILE A 104 23.91 -9.69 -25.98
C ILE A 104 24.34 -8.41 -26.72
N THR A 105 23.76 -8.18 -27.90
CA THR A 105 24.04 -7.00 -28.74
C THR A 105 23.09 -5.85 -28.47
N GLY A 106 21.89 -6.14 -27.95
CA GLY A 106 20.91 -5.11 -27.65
C GLY A 106 19.72 -5.67 -26.89
N ILE A 107 19.07 -4.80 -26.14
CA ILE A 107 17.84 -5.10 -25.41
C ILE A 107 16.86 -3.97 -25.68
N GLN A 108 15.66 -4.31 -26.16
CA GLN A 108 14.57 -3.36 -26.39
C GLN A 108 13.44 -3.60 -25.40
N LEU A 109 12.94 -2.54 -24.78
CA LEU A 109 11.80 -2.59 -23.88
C LEU A 109 10.49 -2.41 -24.67
N LEU A 110 9.74 -3.49 -24.87
CA LEU A 110 8.51 -3.47 -25.67
C LEU A 110 7.33 -2.84 -24.94
N ASN A 111 7.36 -2.83 -23.61
CA ASN A 111 6.26 -2.31 -22.80
C ASN A 111 6.55 -0.93 -22.18
N TYR A 112 7.42 -0.15 -22.82
CA TYR A 112 7.80 1.20 -22.38
C TYR A 112 6.57 2.07 -22.06
N GLU A 113 5.53 2.04 -22.90
CA GLU A 113 4.31 2.84 -22.73
C GLU A 113 3.43 2.42 -21.54
N LYS A 114 3.53 1.17 -21.09
CA LYS A 114 2.76 0.64 -19.96
C LYS A 114 3.44 0.92 -18.61
N MET A 115 4.72 1.28 -18.62
CA MET A 115 5.45 1.70 -17.43
C MET A 115 5.32 3.20 -17.21
N GLN A 116 5.47 3.62 -15.95
CA GLN A 116 5.69 5.03 -15.67
C GLN A 116 7.00 5.47 -16.34
N ARG A 117 7.00 6.62 -17.03
CA ARG A 117 8.16 7.12 -17.79
C ARG A 117 9.46 7.14 -16.97
N ALA A 118 9.40 7.64 -15.74
CA ALA A 118 10.56 7.70 -14.86
C ALA A 118 11.14 6.32 -14.51
N ASP A 119 10.28 5.29 -14.40
CA ASP A 119 10.73 3.92 -14.17
C ASP A 119 11.25 3.28 -15.46
N ALA A 120 10.62 3.57 -16.59
CA ALA A 120 11.03 3.08 -17.90
C ALA A 120 12.43 3.59 -18.28
N ASP A 121 12.70 4.90 -18.09
CA ASP A 121 14.01 5.50 -18.39
C ASP A 121 15.12 4.93 -17.50
N LYS A 122 14.84 4.74 -16.20
CA LYS A 122 15.78 4.08 -15.28
C LYS A 122 16.03 2.64 -15.65
N THR A 123 15.00 1.94 -16.13
CA THR A 123 15.09 0.55 -16.57
C THR A 123 15.94 0.44 -17.82
N LEU A 124 15.75 1.32 -18.83
CA LEU A 124 16.58 1.35 -20.03
C LEU A 124 18.06 1.54 -19.70
N ARG A 125 18.40 2.49 -18.82
CA ARG A 125 19.79 2.71 -18.38
C ARG A 125 20.41 1.50 -17.66
N THR A 126 19.59 0.69 -16.99
CA THR A 126 20.04 -0.57 -16.40
C THR A 126 20.26 -1.62 -17.48
N LEU A 127 19.33 -1.75 -18.43
CA LEU A 127 19.48 -2.69 -19.55
C LEU A 127 20.70 -2.37 -20.43
N GLU A 128 21.01 -1.09 -20.65
CA GLU A 128 22.23 -0.65 -21.34
C GLU A 128 23.49 -1.13 -20.60
N ARG A 129 23.54 -0.96 -19.27
CA ARG A 129 24.66 -1.46 -18.45
C ARG A 129 24.79 -2.97 -18.47
N VAL A 130 23.69 -3.70 -18.57
CA VAL A 130 23.71 -5.17 -18.77
C VAL A 130 24.33 -5.52 -20.11
N VAL A 131 24.04 -4.78 -21.18
CA VAL A 131 24.67 -4.99 -22.49
C VAL A 131 26.17 -4.68 -22.42
N GLU A 132 26.58 -3.64 -21.70
CA GLU A 132 28.00 -3.29 -21.57
C GLU A 132 28.79 -4.29 -20.71
N SER A 133 28.21 -4.71 -19.57
CA SER A 133 28.87 -5.60 -18.61
C SER A 133 28.70 -7.09 -18.93
N GLN A 134 27.73 -7.43 -19.79
CA GLN A 134 27.28 -8.81 -20.05
C GLN A 134 26.94 -9.59 -18.76
N SER A 135 26.56 -8.89 -17.68
CA SER A 135 26.26 -9.50 -16.39
C SER A 135 24.93 -8.99 -15.82
N LEU A 136 24.16 -9.92 -15.26
CA LEU A 136 22.88 -9.66 -14.58
C LEU A 136 23.06 -9.44 -13.07
N GLU A 137 24.16 -9.92 -12.48
CA GLU A 137 24.43 -9.83 -11.04
C GLU A 137 24.91 -8.44 -10.62
N VAL A 138 25.63 -7.74 -11.50
CA VAL A 138 26.28 -6.45 -11.18
C VAL A 138 25.26 -5.34 -10.95
N ASP A 139 24.05 -5.43 -11.51
CA ASP A 139 22.99 -4.44 -11.35
C ASP A 139 22.03 -4.72 -10.17
N LEU A 140 22.29 -5.77 -9.38
CA LEU A 140 21.53 -6.11 -8.18
C LEU A 140 22.04 -5.44 -6.91
N GLU A 141 22.82 -4.36 -7.04
CA GLU A 141 23.13 -3.52 -5.90
C GLU A 141 21.83 -3.20 -5.15
N SER A 142 21.88 -3.35 -3.82
CA SER A 142 20.75 -3.38 -2.87
C SER A 142 19.69 -2.28 -3.03
N GLY A 143 19.94 -1.26 -3.86
CA GLY A 143 19.03 -0.17 -4.19
C GLY A 143 18.27 -0.26 -5.53
N ALA A 144 18.41 -1.33 -6.33
CA ALA A 144 17.66 -1.46 -7.59
C ALA A 144 16.14 -1.56 -7.34
N SER A 145 15.36 -0.74 -8.04
CA SER A 145 13.90 -0.71 -7.92
C SER A 145 13.29 -2.04 -8.37
N VAL A 146 12.16 -2.43 -7.78
CA VAL A 146 11.45 -3.68 -8.13
C VAL A 146 11.14 -3.73 -9.63
N THR A 147 10.83 -2.58 -10.26
CA THR A 147 10.59 -2.50 -11.71
C THR A 147 11.83 -2.88 -12.53
N GLN A 148 13.03 -2.45 -12.12
CA GLN A 148 14.28 -2.82 -12.79
C GLN A 148 14.55 -4.31 -12.65
N LYS A 149 14.33 -4.87 -11.45
CA LYS A 149 14.45 -6.31 -11.20
C LYS A 149 13.50 -7.13 -12.06
N VAL A 150 12.26 -6.68 -12.24
CA VAL A 150 11.26 -7.33 -13.12
C VAL A 150 11.72 -7.32 -14.58
N ALA A 151 12.35 -6.24 -15.05
CA ALA A 151 12.90 -6.19 -16.41
C ALA A 151 14.11 -7.12 -16.60
N LEU A 152 15.04 -7.15 -15.64
CA LEU A 152 16.16 -8.09 -15.63
C LEU A 152 15.65 -9.55 -15.66
N LYS A 153 14.57 -9.83 -14.93
CA LYS A 153 13.99 -11.18 -14.90
C LYS A 153 13.34 -11.53 -16.25
N ALA A 154 12.77 -10.55 -16.93
CA ALA A 154 12.29 -10.74 -18.29
C ALA A 154 13.44 -11.03 -19.28
N VAL A 155 14.61 -10.39 -19.12
CA VAL A 155 15.81 -10.69 -19.93
C VAL A 155 16.30 -12.11 -19.66
N GLU A 156 16.38 -12.52 -18.39
CA GLU A 156 16.73 -13.89 -18.01
C GLU A 156 15.78 -14.91 -18.65
N ASN A 157 14.47 -14.66 -18.59
CA ASN A 157 13.46 -15.52 -19.22
C ASN A 157 13.63 -15.59 -20.75
N ALA A 158 13.98 -14.47 -21.40
CA ALA A 158 14.25 -14.45 -22.84
C ALA A 158 15.41 -15.40 -23.20
N LEU A 159 16.49 -15.34 -22.42
CA LEU A 159 17.71 -16.11 -22.68
C LEU A 159 17.60 -17.57 -22.24
N ALA A 160 16.82 -17.86 -21.20
CA ALA A 160 16.54 -19.23 -20.76
C ALA A 160 15.64 -20.01 -21.75
N GLY A 161 15.23 -19.40 -22.87
CA GLY A 161 14.28 -20.00 -23.81
C GLY A 161 12.86 -20.13 -23.23
N ALA A 162 12.60 -19.54 -22.07
CA ALA A 162 11.29 -19.44 -21.45
C ALA A 162 10.49 -18.31 -22.12
N ALA A 163 10.26 -18.44 -23.42
CA ALA A 163 9.29 -17.63 -24.14
C ALA A 163 7.89 -18.08 -23.70
N GLU A 164 7.45 -17.67 -22.52
CA GLU A 164 6.05 -17.82 -22.12
C GLU A 164 5.22 -16.85 -22.96
N ASN A 165 4.62 -17.40 -24.01
CA ASN A 165 3.67 -16.73 -24.88
C ASN A 165 2.41 -16.45 -24.04
N PRO A 166 2.03 -15.19 -23.78
CA PRO A 166 0.80 -14.87 -23.05
C PRO A 166 -0.47 -15.24 -23.82
#